data_AF-C5KSV8-F1
#
_entry.id   AF-C5KSV8-F1
#
_cell.length_a   1.000
_cell.length_b   1.000
_cell.length_c   1.000
_cell.angle_alpha   90.00
_cell.angle_beta   90.00
_cell.angle_gamma   90.00
#
_symmetry.space_group_name_H-M   'P 1'
#
loop_
_entity.id
_entity.type
_entity.pdbx_description
1 polymer ?
#
loop_
_entity_poly.entity_id
_entity_poly.type
_entity_poly.pdbx_seq_one_letter_code
_entity_poly.pdbx_strand_id
1 'polypeptide(L)'
;MKSIPLYILAALGARWLYFAVKKYLRDRNSIDWRKSAINEYTQIQACILTTEHLAELGRIEKRTVFCKDIKDFFGHDTYVINKVLEAAKKATPEDPILTKFLSSDDKWHVLSTCTNHLSALFAPYHIFFNEARRCDSYYRSAWYAFTLTCGGSTGEGRFFVTPYKPVSRVDDVGSLRIRIILVNEEELREICTGQICPPTWGFFNTRHECRWNLLKRFSELFERQLMNVSGDPTLRDWGANLCGRLSPLTKKKKGRESNSKPAAATPNLQYKNARQRAVPEKYEPEDNCFLRLHIPYPTAYRNSDDHDSPNGRTIRKDSSLGKSKDVVLFE
;
A
#
# COMPACT_ATOMS: atom_id res chain seq x y z
N MET A 1 24.52 -54.62 -45.39
CA MET A 1 23.39 -53.92 -44.76
C MET A 1 23.10 -54.41 -43.32
N LYS A 2 24.09 -54.51 -42.42
CA LYS A 2 23.87 -55.05 -41.05
C LYS A 2 24.11 -54.06 -39.91
N SER A 3 24.44 -52.79 -40.21
CA SER A 3 24.87 -51.79 -39.23
C SER A 3 23.80 -50.75 -38.86
N ILE A 4 22.70 -50.64 -39.63
CA ILE A 4 21.58 -49.73 -39.36
C ILE A 4 20.97 -49.86 -37.95
N PRO A 5 20.74 -51.08 -37.39
CA PRO A 5 20.12 -51.20 -36.06
C PRO A 5 21.00 -50.65 -34.93
N LEU A 6 22.33 -50.68 -35.06
CA LEU A 6 23.25 -50.19 -34.04
C LEU A 6 23.19 -48.65 -33.90
N TYR A 7 23.09 -47.94 -35.02
CA TYR A 7 22.97 -46.47 -35.01
C TYR A 7 21.65 -45.98 -34.42
N ILE A 8 20.55 -46.69 -34.66
CA ILE A 8 19.24 -46.35 -34.08
C ILE A 8 19.26 -46.51 -32.56
N LEU A 9 19.84 -47.61 -32.06
CA LEU A 9 19.99 -47.85 -30.62
C LEU A 9 20.89 -46.79 -29.97
N ALA A 10 22.00 -46.42 -30.61
CA ALA A 10 22.88 -45.37 -30.14
C ALA A 10 22.17 -44.01 -30.07
N ALA A 11 21.39 -43.65 -31.09
CA ALA A 11 20.62 -42.40 -31.11
C ALA A 11 19.53 -42.35 -30.04
N LEU A 12 18.83 -43.46 -29.80
CA LEU A 12 17.84 -43.55 -28.73
C LEU A 12 18.50 -43.47 -27.34
N GLY A 13 19.65 -44.11 -27.15
CA GLY A 13 20.44 -44.01 -25.93
C GLY A 13 20.92 -42.59 -25.66
N ALA A 14 21.48 -41.91 -26.66
CA ALA A 14 21.91 -40.52 -26.55
C ALA A 14 20.74 -39.57 -26.24
N ARG A 15 19.58 -39.78 -26.89
CA ARG A 15 18.36 -39.00 -26.62
C ARG A 15 17.87 -39.23 -25.19
N TRP A 16 17.82 -40.47 -24.72
CA TRP A 16 17.42 -40.79 -23.34
C TRP A 16 18.39 -40.17 -22.32
N LEU A 17 19.70 -40.28 -22.55
CA LEU A 17 20.72 -39.68 -21.70
C LEU A 17 20.57 -38.14 -21.67
N TYR A 18 20.34 -37.50 -22.81
CA TYR A 18 20.06 -36.07 -22.88
C TYR A 18 18.83 -35.68 -22.04
N PHE A 19 17.72 -36.42 -22.14
CA PHE A 19 16.54 -36.15 -21.32
C PHE A 19 16.77 -36.42 -19.84
N ALA A 20 17.53 -37.47 -19.48
CA ALA A 20 17.88 -37.79 -18.10
C ALA A 20 18.78 -36.71 -17.50
N VAL A 21 19.81 -36.26 -18.21
CA VAL A 21 20.70 -35.17 -17.79
C VAL A 21 19.92 -33.87 -17.69
N LYS A 22 19.07 -33.54 -18.68
CA LYS A 22 18.22 -32.34 -18.63
C LYS A 22 17.26 -32.37 -17.44
N LYS A 23 16.65 -33.52 -17.15
CA LYS A 23 15.80 -33.72 -15.97
C LYS A 23 16.60 -33.56 -14.68
N TYR A 24 17.76 -34.19 -14.58
CA TYR A 24 18.65 -34.08 -13.42
C TYR A 24 19.11 -32.64 -13.18
N LEU A 25 19.55 -31.93 -14.22
CA LEU A 25 19.92 -30.52 -14.13
C LEU A 25 18.74 -29.64 -13.75
N ARG A 26 17.53 -29.92 -14.27
CA ARG A 26 16.30 -29.23 -13.86
C ARG A 26 16.00 -29.47 -12.38
N ASP A 27 16.10 -30.73 -11.94
CA ASP A 27 15.83 -31.11 -10.56
C ASP A 27 16.90 -30.59 -9.60
N ARG A 28 18.17 -30.48 -10.02
CA ARG A 28 19.27 -29.87 -9.26
C ARG A 28 19.16 -28.35 -9.17
N ASN A 29 18.85 -27.69 -10.28
CA ASN A 29 18.46 -26.28 -10.25
C ASN A 29 17.20 -26.11 -9.39
N SER A 30 16.35 -27.15 -9.30
CA SER A 30 15.21 -27.15 -8.41
C SER A 30 15.57 -27.16 -6.92
N ILE A 31 16.56 -28.01 -6.65
CA ILE A 31 17.45 -28.11 -5.50
C ILE A 31 17.85 -26.78 -4.85
N ASP A 32 18.70 -26.11 -5.61
CA ASP A 32 19.43 -24.92 -5.23
C ASP A 32 18.51 -23.68 -5.20
N TRP A 33 17.41 -23.67 -5.98
CA TRP A 33 16.40 -22.62 -5.81
C TRP A 33 15.63 -22.75 -4.51
N ARG A 34 15.30 -23.96 -4.02
CA ARG A 34 14.63 -24.10 -2.70
C ARG A 34 15.51 -23.64 -1.55
N LYS A 35 16.82 -23.87 -1.66
CA LYS A 35 17.81 -23.31 -0.74
C LYS A 35 17.95 -21.79 -0.91
N SER A 36 17.82 -21.28 -2.12
CA SER A 36 17.71 -19.82 -2.38
C SER A 36 16.36 -19.24 -1.95
N ALA A 37 15.30 -20.04 -1.83
CA ALA A 37 14.01 -19.63 -1.31
C ALA A 37 14.06 -19.36 0.20
N ILE A 38 14.98 -20.02 0.92
CA ILE A 38 15.32 -19.66 2.29
C ILE A 38 16.00 -18.27 2.34
N ASN A 39 16.66 -17.85 1.25
CA ASN A 39 17.14 -16.48 1.06
C ASN A 39 16.05 -15.51 0.56
N GLU A 40 14.79 -15.91 0.35
CA GLU A 40 13.75 -14.99 -0.15
C GLU A 40 13.35 -13.93 0.88
N TYR A 41 13.57 -14.19 2.18
CA TYR A 41 13.38 -13.20 3.23
C TYR A 41 14.61 -12.32 3.50
N THR A 42 15.66 -12.42 2.68
CA THR A 42 16.87 -11.59 2.86
C THR A 42 16.62 -10.12 2.57
N GLN A 43 15.55 -9.80 1.84
CA GLN A 43 15.29 -8.44 1.40
C GLN A 43 13.94 -7.92 1.88
N ILE A 44 13.95 -6.66 2.30
CA ILE A 44 12.76 -5.86 2.56
C ILE A 44 12.60 -4.81 1.45
N GLN A 45 11.39 -4.72 0.92
CA GLN A 45 11.07 -3.79 -0.17
C GLN A 45 9.99 -2.81 0.27
N ALA A 46 10.27 -1.51 0.24
CA ALA A 46 9.21 -0.51 0.35
C ALA A 46 8.61 -0.23 -1.02
N CYS A 47 7.29 -0.17 -1.11
CA CYS A 47 6.60 0.26 -2.32
C CYS A 47 5.30 0.99 -2.02
N ILE A 48 4.96 1.92 -2.92
CA ILE A 48 3.69 2.63 -2.95
C ILE A 48 2.74 1.84 -3.85
N LEU A 49 1.53 1.60 -3.38
CA LEU A 49 0.42 1.09 -4.19
C LEU A 49 -0.56 2.21 -4.48
N THR A 50 -1.05 2.28 -5.71
CA THR A 50 -1.98 3.32 -6.15
C THR A 50 -3.11 2.75 -7.01
N THR A 51 -4.29 3.33 -6.89
CA THR A 51 -5.51 2.94 -7.63
C THR A 51 -5.71 3.72 -8.93
N GLU A 52 -4.70 4.49 -9.35
CA GLU A 52 -4.72 5.45 -10.47
C GLU A 52 -5.32 4.89 -11.78
N HIS A 53 -4.99 3.65 -12.13
CA HIS A 53 -5.45 3.00 -13.36
C HIS A 53 -6.43 1.84 -13.10
N LEU A 54 -7.04 1.79 -11.91
CA LEU A 54 -7.93 0.71 -11.53
C LEU A 54 -9.23 0.73 -12.35
N ALA A 55 -9.87 1.89 -12.45
CA ALA A 55 -11.16 2.02 -13.14
C ALA A 55 -11.03 1.79 -14.65
N GLU A 56 -9.97 2.34 -15.27
CA GLU A 56 -9.75 2.30 -16.72
C GLU A 56 -9.12 0.98 -17.18
N LEU A 57 -8.10 0.50 -16.47
CA LEU A 57 -7.26 -0.61 -16.93
C LEU A 57 -7.28 -1.81 -15.98
N GLY A 58 -8.03 -1.78 -14.88
CA GLY A 58 -8.04 -2.87 -13.90
C GLY A 58 -6.66 -3.10 -13.30
N ARG A 59 -5.86 -2.03 -13.18
CA ARG A 59 -4.48 -2.06 -12.72
C ARG A 59 -4.31 -1.33 -11.39
N ILE A 60 -3.78 -2.06 -10.40
CA ILE A 60 -3.14 -1.45 -9.22
C ILE A 60 -1.68 -1.22 -9.52
N GLU A 61 -1.26 0.05 -9.56
CA GLU A 61 0.13 0.41 -9.81
C GLU A 61 0.98 0.15 -8.57
N LYS A 62 2.24 -0.23 -8.79
CA LYS A 62 3.22 -0.46 -7.74
C LYS A 62 4.50 0.27 -8.10
N ARG A 63 4.93 1.20 -7.24
CA ARG A 63 6.20 1.92 -7.38
C ARG A 63 7.12 1.51 -6.25
N THR A 64 8.29 0.97 -6.59
CA THR A 64 9.28 0.58 -5.58
C THR A 64 9.99 1.83 -5.08
N VAL A 65 10.00 2.04 -3.77
CA VAL A 65 10.72 3.16 -3.13
C VAL A 65 12.17 2.74 -2.88
N PHE A 66 12.38 1.59 -2.25
CA PHE A 66 13.70 0.99 -2.08
C PHE A 66 13.61 -0.53 -1.90
N CYS A 67 14.77 -1.18 -1.99
CA CYS A 67 14.98 -2.57 -1.60
C CYS A 67 16.29 -2.63 -0.81
N LYS A 68 16.27 -3.23 0.38
CA LYS A 68 17.44 -3.35 1.26
C LYS A 68 17.54 -4.77 1.80
N ASP A 69 18.75 -5.17 2.20
CA ASP A 69 18.92 -6.38 3.01
C ASP A 69 18.21 -6.20 4.36
N ILE A 70 17.53 -7.23 4.84
CA ILE A 70 16.77 -7.19 6.09
C ILE A 70 17.69 -6.98 7.31
N LYS A 71 18.93 -7.49 7.25
CA LYS A 71 19.93 -7.30 8.31
C LYS A 71 20.34 -5.84 8.37
N ASP A 72 20.67 -5.25 7.22
CA ASP A 72 21.06 -3.84 7.15
C ASP A 72 19.89 -2.92 7.54
N PHE A 73 18.67 -3.29 7.16
CA PHE A 73 17.46 -2.53 7.48
C PHE A 73 17.15 -2.49 8.99
N PHE A 74 17.38 -3.59 9.72
CA PHE A 74 17.16 -3.63 11.16
C PHE A 74 18.47 -3.47 11.96
N GLY A 75 19.53 -2.92 11.36
CA GLY A 75 20.80 -2.64 12.05
C GLY A 75 21.47 -3.88 12.65
N HIS A 76 21.32 -5.03 12.02
CA HIS A 76 21.75 -6.35 12.49
C HIS A 76 21.13 -6.80 13.83
N ASP A 77 20.01 -6.20 14.26
CA ASP A 77 19.25 -6.67 15.41
C ASP A 77 18.61 -8.04 15.11
N THR A 78 19.29 -9.10 15.57
CA THR A 78 18.86 -10.48 15.31
C THR A 78 17.53 -10.81 15.97
N TYR A 79 17.18 -10.17 17.09
CA TYR A 79 15.91 -10.40 17.78
C TYR A 79 14.75 -9.89 16.92
N VAL A 80 14.79 -8.63 16.49
CA VAL A 80 13.74 -8.03 15.66
C VAL A 80 13.61 -8.76 14.32
N ILE A 81 14.74 -9.08 13.68
CA ILE A 81 14.76 -9.84 12.44
C ILE A 81 14.07 -11.20 12.62
N ASN A 82 14.41 -11.96 13.67
CA ASN A 82 13.79 -13.25 13.93
C ASN A 82 12.28 -13.13 14.15
N LYS A 83 11.80 -12.10 14.85
CA LYS A 83 10.36 -11.85 15.03
C LYS A 83 9.65 -11.54 13.72
N VAL A 84 10.25 -10.72 12.86
CA VAL A 84 9.72 -10.42 11.53
C VAL A 84 9.66 -11.69 10.66
N LEU A 85 10.71 -12.52 10.70
CA LEU A 85 10.76 -13.78 9.95
C LEU A 85 9.75 -14.82 10.48
N GLU A 86 9.56 -14.91 11.80
CA GLU A 86 8.53 -15.75 12.42
C GLU A 86 7.13 -15.29 12.00
N ALA A 87 6.85 -13.98 12.02
CA ALA A 87 5.62 -13.41 11.51
C ALA A 87 5.42 -13.72 10.01
N ALA A 88 6.50 -13.63 9.22
CA ALA A 88 6.45 -13.91 7.78
C ALA A 88 6.18 -15.37 7.42
N LYS A 89 6.53 -16.32 8.31
CA LYS A 89 6.15 -17.73 8.17
C LYS A 89 4.67 -17.99 8.50
N LYS A 90 4.04 -17.12 9.29
CA LYS A 90 2.62 -17.22 9.66
C LYS A 90 1.68 -16.55 8.66
N ALA A 91 2.18 -15.59 7.88
CA ALA A 91 1.39 -14.89 6.87
C ALA A 91 0.95 -15.82 5.75
N THR A 92 -0.30 -15.67 5.33
CA THR A 92 -0.90 -16.43 4.22
C THR A 92 -1.33 -15.47 3.10
N PRO A 93 -1.67 -15.98 1.90
CA PRO A 93 -2.23 -15.14 0.84
C PRO A 93 -3.51 -14.39 1.26
N GLU A 94 -4.30 -14.97 2.16
CA GLU A 94 -5.55 -14.40 2.66
C GLU A 94 -5.32 -13.35 3.76
N ASP A 95 -4.29 -13.53 4.59
CA ASP A 95 -3.90 -12.56 5.62
C ASP A 95 -2.38 -12.22 5.51
N PRO A 96 -2.00 -11.38 4.54
CA PRO A 96 -0.60 -11.09 4.23
C PRO A 96 0.02 -10.06 5.19
N ILE A 97 -0.73 -9.51 6.14
CA ILE A 97 -0.32 -8.39 7.00
C ILE A 97 0.51 -8.93 8.17
N LEU A 98 1.83 -8.70 8.12
CA LEU A 98 2.78 -9.25 9.08
C LEU A 98 2.58 -8.73 10.50
N THR A 99 2.22 -7.46 10.62
CA THR A 99 2.11 -6.77 11.90
C THR A 99 1.06 -7.39 12.82
N LYS A 100 0.12 -8.17 12.29
CA LYS A 100 -0.84 -8.95 13.09
C LYS A 100 -0.19 -10.06 13.90
N PHE A 101 0.87 -10.65 13.37
CA PHE A 101 1.53 -11.82 13.97
C PHE A 101 2.68 -11.43 14.92
N LEU A 102 2.93 -10.13 15.07
CA LEU A 102 3.89 -9.57 16.02
C LEU A 102 3.20 -9.25 17.36
N SER A 103 3.96 -9.28 18.46
CA SER A 103 3.49 -8.75 19.74
C SER A 103 3.36 -7.22 19.69
N SER A 104 2.61 -6.60 20.60
CA SER A 104 2.46 -5.13 20.62
C SER A 104 3.80 -4.40 20.71
N ASP A 105 4.73 -4.90 21.54
CA ASP A 105 6.05 -4.29 21.70
C ASP A 105 6.88 -4.46 20.42
N ASP A 106 6.89 -5.66 19.84
CA ASP A 106 7.62 -5.92 18.59
C ASP A 106 7.05 -5.07 17.43
N LYS A 107 5.73 -4.85 17.37
CA LYS A 107 5.09 -3.99 16.36
C LYS A 107 5.65 -2.58 16.43
N TRP A 108 5.74 -2.01 17.62
CA TRP A 108 6.26 -0.66 17.81
C TRP A 108 7.69 -0.55 17.29
N HIS A 109 8.57 -1.47 17.67
CA HIS A 109 9.97 -1.48 17.21
C HIS A 109 10.08 -1.63 15.68
N VAL A 110 9.34 -2.57 15.09
CA VAL A 110 9.36 -2.83 13.66
C VAL A 110 8.81 -1.63 12.87
N LEU A 111 7.65 -1.12 13.25
CA LEU A 111 7.00 0.00 12.56
C LEU A 111 7.78 1.31 12.72
N SER A 112 8.33 1.58 13.91
CA SER A 112 9.18 2.76 14.14
C SER A 112 10.46 2.72 13.29
N THR A 113 11.11 1.55 13.19
CA THR A 113 12.27 1.36 12.30
C THR A 113 11.87 1.59 10.83
N CYS A 114 10.69 1.10 10.43
CA CYS A 114 10.15 1.37 9.11
C CYS A 114 9.92 2.87 8.88
N THR A 115 9.33 3.57 9.84
CA THR A 115 9.12 5.02 9.76
C THR A 115 10.43 5.76 9.56
N ASN A 116 11.48 5.42 10.30
CA ASN A 116 12.79 6.07 10.18
C ASN A 116 13.42 5.88 8.80
N HIS A 117 13.32 4.67 8.23
CA HIS A 117 13.80 4.43 6.88
C HIS A 117 12.95 5.07 5.80
N LEU A 118 11.63 5.09 6.00
CA LEU A 118 10.73 5.80 5.12
C LEU A 118 11.08 7.28 5.17
N SER A 119 10.99 7.95 6.32
CA SER A 119 11.16 9.40 6.48
C SER A 119 12.46 9.94 5.89
N ALA A 120 13.55 9.19 5.97
CA ALA A 120 14.84 9.55 5.37
C ALA A 120 14.80 9.71 3.84
N LEU A 121 13.80 9.15 3.16
CA LEU A 121 13.65 9.19 1.69
C LEU A 121 12.73 10.31 1.21
N PHE A 122 12.08 11.03 2.12
CA PHE A 122 11.11 12.09 1.80
C PHE A 122 11.79 13.42 1.43
N ALA A 123 13.13 13.46 1.39
CA ALA A 123 13.85 14.71 1.30
C ALA A 123 13.64 15.50 -0.02
N PRO A 124 13.55 14.93 -1.25
CA PRO A 124 13.03 15.76 -2.35
C PRO A 124 12.35 15.11 -3.59
N TYR A 125 12.29 13.77 -3.79
CA TYR A 125 12.07 13.25 -5.16
C TYR A 125 11.02 12.15 -5.42
N HIS A 126 10.48 11.43 -4.43
CA HIS A 126 9.81 10.15 -4.75
C HIS A 126 8.32 10.02 -4.48
N ILE A 127 7.70 10.93 -3.72
CA ILE A 127 6.25 10.82 -3.42
C ILE A 127 5.40 11.87 -4.15
N PHE A 128 6.04 12.71 -4.95
CA PHE A 128 5.44 13.72 -5.82
C PHE A 128 4.49 13.17 -6.89
N PHE A 129 4.59 11.88 -7.23
CA PHE A 129 3.88 11.33 -8.39
C PHE A 129 2.45 10.84 -8.14
N ASN A 130 2.01 10.63 -6.89
CA ASN A 130 0.59 10.32 -6.65
C ASN A 130 -0.27 11.58 -6.55
N GLU A 131 0.37 12.73 -6.37
CA GLU A 131 -0.30 14.01 -6.12
C GLU A 131 -0.30 14.91 -7.37
N ALA A 132 0.74 14.82 -8.21
CA ALA A 132 0.86 15.59 -9.46
C ALA A 132 -0.30 15.39 -10.46
N ARG A 133 -1.15 14.36 -10.29
CA ARG A 133 -2.34 14.13 -11.12
C ARG A 133 -3.66 14.60 -10.50
N ARG A 134 -3.70 14.99 -9.22
CA ARG A 134 -4.95 15.36 -8.50
C ARG A 134 -5.36 16.83 -8.64
N CYS A 135 -5.21 17.39 -9.85
CA CYS A 135 -5.54 18.77 -10.25
C CYS A 135 -4.42 19.79 -9.96
N ASP A 136 -4.09 20.56 -11.00
CA ASP A 136 -3.28 21.79 -11.00
C ASP A 136 -2.02 21.74 -10.14
N SER A 137 -0.90 21.25 -10.71
CA SER A 137 0.55 21.50 -10.45
C SER A 137 1.10 22.06 -9.11
N TYR A 138 0.29 22.18 -8.07
CA TYR A 138 0.63 22.66 -6.76
C TYR A 138 0.82 21.44 -5.87
N TYR A 139 2.01 21.33 -5.32
CA TYR A 139 2.28 20.38 -4.26
C TYR A 139 1.21 20.52 -3.16
N ARG A 140 0.81 19.44 -2.52
CA ARG A 140 -0.06 19.48 -1.35
C ARG A 140 0.56 18.60 -0.26
N SER A 141 0.23 18.89 0.98
CA SER A 141 0.60 18.00 2.07
C SER A 141 -0.23 16.74 1.96
N ALA A 142 0.42 15.58 2.04
CA ALA A 142 -0.24 14.29 1.92
C ALA A 142 0.01 13.43 3.16
N TRP A 143 -0.96 12.57 3.47
CA TRP A 143 -0.81 11.51 4.47
C TRP A 143 -0.72 10.16 3.78
N TYR A 144 0.22 9.35 4.24
CA TYR A 144 0.36 7.96 3.83
C TYR A 144 0.15 7.07 5.05
N ALA A 145 -0.63 6.01 4.89
CA ALA A 145 -0.62 4.91 5.83
C ALA A 145 0.34 3.84 5.31
N PHE A 146 1.07 3.19 6.21
CA PHE A 146 1.92 2.08 5.81
C PHE A 146 1.89 0.92 6.79
N THR A 147 2.06 -0.29 6.25
CA THR A 147 2.11 -1.54 7.00
C THR A 147 3.15 -2.49 6.41
N LEU A 148 3.46 -3.56 7.14
CA LEU A 148 4.36 -4.61 6.72
C LEU A 148 3.58 -5.82 6.21
N THR A 149 3.97 -6.35 5.06
CA THR A 149 3.29 -7.47 4.40
C THR A 149 4.29 -8.53 3.99
N CYS A 150 3.83 -9.77 3.89
CA CYS A 150 4.56 -10.86 3.25
C CYS A 150 3.61 -11.57 2.31
N GLY A 151 3.99 -11.65 1.04
CA GLY A 151 3.16 -12.28 0.03
C GLY A 151 3.97 -12.69 -1.19
N GLY A 152 3.67 -13.86 -1.70
CA GLY A 152 4.21 -14.35 -2.97
C GLY A 152 3.58 -13.56 -4.12
N SER A 153 4.41 -12.97 -4.98
CA SER A 153 3.90 -12.46 -6.25
C SER A 153 4.04 -13.56 -7.29
N THR A 154 2.94 -14.21 -7.66
CA THR A 154 2.93 -15.07 -8.85
C THR A 154 3.19 -14.19 -10.09
N GLY A 155 3.96 -14.76 -10.99
CA GLY A 155 4.30 -14.27 -12.31
C GLY A 155 3.58 -14.96 -13.44
N GLU A 156 2.53 -15.74 -13.17
CA GLU A 156 1.62 -16.22 -14.21
C GLU A 156 1.19 -15.04 -15.10
N GLY A 157 1.43 -15.17 -16.41
CA GLY A 157 1.18 -14.09 -17.37
C GLY A 157 2.24 -12.98 -17.40
N ARG A 158 3.40 -13.13 -16.75
CA ARG A 158 4.57 -12.27 -17.00
C ARG A 158 5.01 -12.47 -18.44
N PHE A 159 5.05 -11.38 -19.19
CA PHE A 159 5.83 -11.28 -20.41
C PHE A 159 7.26 -10.91 -20.00
N PHE A 160 8.12 -11.91 -19.82
CA PHE A 160 9.51 -11.68 -19.45
C PHE A 160 10.30 -11.38 -20.71
N VAL A 161 10.56 -10.10 -21.01
CA VAL A 161 11.37 -9.59 -22.15
C VAL A 161 10.85 -9.94 -23.56
N THR A 162 10.12 -11.04 -23.73
CA THR A 162 9.48 -11.47 -24.98
C THR A 162 7.96 -11.49 -24.82
N PRO A 163 7.22 -10.64 -25.55
CA PRO A 163 5.75 -10.54 -25.45
C PRO A 163 5.01 -11.79 -25.98
N TYR A 164 5.71 -12.71 -26.63
CA TYR A 164 5.10 -13.84 -27.33
C TYR A 164 5.06 -15.13 -26.52
N LYS A 165 5.63 -15.17 -25.31
CA LYS A 165 5.65 -16.38 -24.48
C LYS A 165 5.39 -16.04 -23.02
N PRO A 166 4.13 -16.15 -22.54
CA PRO A 166 3.84 -15.98 -21.12
C PRO A 166 4.60 -17.05 -20.32
N VAL A 167 5.11 -16.68 -19.15
CA VAL A 167 5.70 -17.62 -18.20
C VAL A 167 4.65 -18.66 -17.82
N SER A 168 4.96 -19.95 -18.01
CA SER A 168 4.06 -21.04 -17.66
C SER A 168 3.90 -21.12 -16.14
N ARG A 169 2.76 -21.62 -15.64
CA ARG A 169 2.55 -21.85 -14.19
C ARG A 169 3.64 -22.71 -13.55
N VAL A 170 4.20 -23.65 -14.32
CA VAL A 170 5.24 -24.58 -13.85
C VAL A 170 6.59 -23.88 -13.71
N ASP A 171 6.83 -22.85 -14.53
CA ASP A 171 8.06 -22.05 -14.52
C ASP A 171 7.92 -20.77 -13.68
N ASP A 172 6.72 -20.49 -13.17
CA ASP A 172 6.44 -19.32 -12.34
C ASP A 172 6.86 -19.56 -10.89
N VAL A 173 8.14 -19.32 -10.65
CA VAL A 173 8.72 -19.19 -9.31
C VAL A 173 8.40 -17.81 -8.75
N GLY A 174 7.16 -17.65 -8.27
CA GLY A 174 6.77 -16.46 -7.54
C GLY A 174 7.73 -16.20 -6.37
N SER A 175 8.21 -14.97 -6.23
CA SER A 175 9.11 -14.59 -5.14
C SER A 175 8.30 -14.13 -3.94
N LEU A 176 8.48 -14.81 -2.81
CA LEU A 176 8.01 -14.35 -1.52
C LEU A 176 8.89 -13.17 -1.09
N ARG A 177 8.27 -12.08 -0.64
CA ARG A 177 9.02 -10.91 -0.14
C ARG A 177 8.28 -10.24 0.99
N ILE A 178 9.06 -9.76 1.96
CA ILE A 178 8.60 -8.82 2.97
C ILE A 178 8.55 -7.43 2.33
N ARG A 179 7.39 -6.78 2.41
CA ARG A 179 7.19 -5.46 1.80
C ARG A 179 6.58 -4.47 2.79
N ILE A 180 7.14 -3.28 2.80
CA ILE A 180 6.51 -2.09 3.39
C ILE A 180 5.57 -1.53 2.33
N ILE A 181 4.28 -1.56 2.59
CA ILE A 181 3.26 -1.07 1.66
C ILE A 181 2.81 0.30 2.11
N LEU A 182 3.06 1.31 1.29
CA LEU A 182 2.56 2.66 1.47
C LEU A 182 1.33 2.87 0.59
N VAL A 183 0.30 3.48 1.16
CA VAL A 183 -0.91 3.86 0.43
C VAL A 183 -1.28 5.27 0.87
N ASN A 184 -1.72 6.10 -0.08
CA ASN A 184 -2.25 7.41 0.26
C ASN A 184 -3.50 7.20 1.15
N GLU A 185 -3.56 7.92 2.26
CA GLU A 185 -4.64 7.79 3.24
C GLU A 185 -6.02 8.07 2.61
N GLU A 186 -6.09 9.03 1.68
CA GLU A 186 -7.31 9.36 0.97
C GLU A 186 -7.80 8.18 0.09
N GLU A 187 -6.89 7.46 -0.57
CA GLU A 187 -7.27 6.26 -1.34
C GLU A 187 -7.82 5.16 -0.41
N LEU A 188 -7.22 4.95 0.76
CA LEU A 188 -7.75 3.98 1.73
C LEU A 188 -9.17 4.37 2.17
N ARG A 189 -9.40 5.65 2.47
CA ARG A 189 -10.74 6.15 2.84
C ARG A 189 -11.76 5.99 1.71
N GLU A 190 -11.36 6.26 0.47
CA GLU A 190 -12.19 6.07 -0.71
C GLU A 190 -12.54 4.59 -0.95
N ILE A 191 -11.61 3.66 -0.66
CA ILE A 191 -11.88 2.21 -0.68
C ILE A 191 -12.87 1.83 0.42
N CYS A 192 -12.65 2.27 1.67
CA CYS A 192 -13.57 1.98 2.80
C CYS A 192 -14.99 2.51 2.53
N THR A 193 -15.11 3.70 1.93
CA THR A 193 -16.40 4.31 1.61
C THR A 193 -17.05 3.72 0.34
N GLY A 194 -16.34 2.87 -0.40
CA GLY A 194 -16.79 2.28 -1.66
C GLY A 194 -16.78 3.26 -2.84
N GLN A 195 -16.11 4.41 -2.72
CA GLN A 195 -15.89 5.33 -3.84
C GLN A 195 -14.98 4.71 -4.89
N ILE A 196 -13.91 4.05 -4.44
CA ILE A 196 -13.10 3.19 -5.29
C ILE A 196 -13.62 1.76 -5.13
N CYS A 197 -14.11 1.20 -6.23
CA CYS A 197 -14.55 -0.19 -6.34
C CYS A 197 -13.67 -0.93 -7.34
N PRO A 198 -13.57 -2.28 -7.26
CA PRO A 198 -12.92 -3.05 -8.29
C PRO A 198 -13.72 -2.95 -9.61
N PRO A 199 -13.05 -3.02 -10.77
CA PRO A 199 -13.71 -3.03 -12.07
C PRO A 199 -14.64 -4.24 -12.20
N THR A 200 -15.86 -4.02 -12.71
CA THR A 200 -16.86 -5.08 -12.92
C THR A 200 -16.44 -6.10 -13.99
N TRP A 201 -15.60 -5.68 -14.91
CA TRP A 201 -15.08 -6.48 -16.02
C TRP A 201 -13.83 -7.31 -15.64
N GLY A 202 -13.32 -7.16 -14.41
CA GLY A 202 -12.17 -7.91 -13.89
C GLY A 202 -10.85 -7.14 -13.89
N PHE A 203 -9.78 -7.76 -13.40
CA PHE A 203 -8.44 -7.16 -13.33
C PHE A 203 -7.62 -7.45 -14.58
N PHE A 204 -6.63 -6.60 -14.86
CA PHE A 204 -5.70 -6.82 -15.97
C PHE A 204 -4.98 -8.17 -15.90
N ASN A 205 -4.63 -8.62 -14.68
CA ASN A 205 -4.14 -9.96 -14.38
C ASN A 205 -4.27 -10.26 -12.89
N THR A 206 -3.99 -11.51 -12.50
CA THR A 206 -4.01 -11.99 -11.11
C THR A 206 -3.12 -11.18 -10.17
N ARG A 207 -2.02 -10.56 -10.65
CA ARG A 207 -1.17 -9.73 -9.80
C ARG A 207 -1.88 -8.46 -9.35
N HIS A 208 -2.62 -7.81 -10.24
CA HIS A 208 -3.37 -6.61 -9.88
C HIS A 208 -4.55 -6.95 -8.95
N GLU A 209 -5.18 -8.10 -9.16
CA GLU A 209 -6.18 -8.66 -8.24
C GLU A 209 -5.58 -8.90 -6.84
N CYS A 210 -4.42 -9.57 -6.73
CA CYS A 210 -3.75 -9.78 -5.43
C CYS A 210 -3.42 -8.45 -4.75
N ARG A 211 -2.95 -7.44 -5.50
CA ARG A 211 -2.68 -6.10 -4.94
C ARG A 211 -3.95 -5.40 -4.47
N TRP A 212 -5.05 -5.57 -5.21
CA TRP A 212 -6.34 -5.05 -4.80
C TRP A 212 -6.83 -5.72 -3.52
N ASN A 213 -6.76 -7.05 -3.43
CA ASN A 213 -7.15 -7.78 -2.23
C ASN A 213 -6.30 -7.35 -1.02
N LEU A 214 -5.01 -7.08 -1.24
CA LEU A 214 -4.15 -6.50 -0.22
C LEU A 214 -4.59 -5.08 0.19
N LEU A 215 -4.90 -4.20 -0.77
CA LEU A 215 -5.41 -2.86 -0.48
C LEU A 215 -6.73 -2.91 0.29
N LYS A 216 -7.65 -3.80 -0.11
CA LYS A 216 -8.92 -4.02 0.58
C LYS A 216 -8.69 -4.51 2.02
N ARG A 217 -7.78 -5.46 2.21
CA ARG A 217 -7.43 -5.94 3.55
C ARG A 217 -6.82 -4.83 4.40
N PHE A 218 -5.98 -3.99 3.80
CA PHE A 218 -5.40 -2.85 4.50
C PHE A 218 -6.47 -1.79 4.83
N SER A 219 -7.41 -1.51 3.92
CA SER A 219 -8.50 -0.56 4.17
C SER A 219 -9.44 -1.04 5.28
N GLU A 220 -9.67 -2.34 5.43
CA GLU A 220 -10.45 -2.90 6.54
C GLU A 220 -9.77 -2.65 7.91
N LEU A 221 -8.45 -2.84 8.00
CA LEU A 221 -7.68 -2.54 9.22
C LEU A 221 -7.67 -1.04 9.51
N PHE A 222 -7.52 -0.24 8.45
CA PHE A 222 -7.57 1.22 8.52
C PHE A 222 -8.92 1.73 9.04
N GLU A 223 -10.03 1.21 8.51
CA GLU A 223 -11.38 1.55 8.94
C GLU A 223 -11.61 1.19 10.41
N ARG A 224 -11.19 0.00 10.84
CA ARG A 224 -11.29 -0.43 12.25
C ARG A 224 -10.57 0.53 13.20
N GLN A 225 -9.32 0.86 12.89
CA GLN A 225 -8.56 1.79 13.74
C GLN A 225 -9.22 3.18 13.78
N LEU A 226 -9.72 3.68 12.65
CA LEU A 226 -10.44 4.95 12.61
C LEU A 226 -11.75 4.92 13.42
N MET A 227 -12.53 3.84 13.34
CA MET A 227 -13.76 3.68 14.12
C MET A 227 -13.48 3.69 15.63
N ASN A 228 -12.39 3.05 16.07
CA ASN A 228 -11.97 3.04 17.47
C ASN A 228 -11.60 4.44 17.97
N VAL A 229 -10.92 5.24 17.14
CA VAL A 229 -10.50 6.61 17.48
C VAL A 229 -11.68 7.58 17.45
N SER A 230 -12.55 7.49 16.45
CA SER A 230 -13.73 8.37 16.31
C SER A 230 -14.74 8.14 17.43
N GLY A 231 -14.86 6.90 17.90
CA GLY A 231 -15.77 6.52 19.00
C GLY A 231 -17.25 6.56 18.62
N ASP A 232 -17.57 6.80 17.35
CA ASP A 232 -18.93 6.77 16.82
C ASP A 232 -18.94 5.95 15.50
N PRO A 233 -19.52 4.73 15.51
CA PRO A 233 -19.58 3.86 14.33
C PRO A 233 -20.57 4.36 13.28
N THR A 234 -21.44 5.32 13.62
CA THR A 234 -22.43 5.89 12.71
C THR A 234 -21.90 7.11 11.95
N LEU A 235 -20.91 7.79 12.52
CA LEU A 235 -20.15 8.85 11.85
C LEU A 235 -19.16 8.24 10.85
N ARG A 236 -19.64 7.99 9.63
CA ARG A 236 -18.77 7.82 8.45
C ARG A 236 -18.05 9.11 8.05
N ASP A 237 -18.31 10.21 8.76
CA ASP A 237 -17.53 11.43 8.70
C ASP A 237 -16.41 11.32 9.75
N TRP A 238 -15.26 10.79 9.33
CA TRP A 238 -14.06 10.64 10.17
C TRP A 238 -13.36 11.98 10.48
N GLY A 239 -14.08 13.10 10.34
CA GLY A 239 -13.57 14.45 10.55
C GLY A 239 -12.65 14.90 9.42
N ALA A 240 -12.12 16.11 9.57
CA ALA A 240 -11.07 16.60 8.69
C ALA A 240 -9.76 15.89 9.03
N ASN A 241 -9.15 15.19 8.07
CA ASN A 241 -7.70 15.02 8.06
C ASN A 241 -7.06 16.42 7.90
N LEU A 242 -5.75 16.58 8.16
CA LEU A 242 -5.06 17.86 7.85
C LEU A 242 -5.21 18.26 6.36
N CYS A 243 -5.66 17.34 5.50
CA CYS A 243 -5.95 17.54 4.08
C CYS A 243 -7.41 17.94 3.74
N GLY A 244 -8.33 18.06 4.71
CA GLY A 244 -9.72 18.53 4.48
C GLY A 244 -10.81 17.53 4.92
N ARG A 245 -12.09 17.87 4.75
CA ARG A 245 -13.22 16.95 5.03
C ARG A 245 -13.50 16.09 3.79
N LEU A 246 -13.57 14.78 3.97
CA LEU A 246 -14.28 13.95 3.00
C LEU A 246 -15.76 14.24 3.15
N SER A 247 -16.32 14.96 2.17
CA SER A 247 -17.77 15.11 2.07
C SER A 247 -18.38 13.72 2.08
N PRO A 248 -19.32 13.40 3.00
CA PRO A 248 -20.17 12.25 2.83
C PRO A 248 -20.73 12.32 1.42
N LEU A 249 -20.61 11.25 0.64
CA LEU A 249 -21.34 11.14 -0.60
C LEU A 249 -22.81 11.21 -0.20
N THR A 250 -23.38 12.41 -0.21
CA THR A 250 -24.82 12.60 -0.24
C THR A 250 -25.24 11.84 -1.48
N LYS A 251 -25.73 10.61 -1.29
CA LYS A 251 -26.37 9.81 -2.33
C LYS A 251 -27.27 10.80 -3.06
N LYS A 252 -26.89 11.14 -4.29
CA LYS A 252 -27.65 12.05 -5.14
C LYS A 252 -29.02 11.41 -5.25
N LYS A 253 -29.96 11.89 -4.43
CA LYS A 253 -31.30 11.33 -4.31
C LYS A 253 -31.96 11.67 -5.64
N LYS A 254 -31.87 10.72 -6.57
CA LYS A 254 -32.42 10.82 -7.92
C LYS A 254 -33.93 10.97 -7.75
N GLY A 255 -34.44 12.16 -8.06
CA GLY A 255 -35.86 12.44 -8.24
C GLY A 255 -36.69 12.59 -6.96
N ARG A 256 -36.88 13.83 -6.52
CA ARG A 256 -38.21 14.28 -6.10
C ARG A 256 -38.34 15.77 -6.40
N GLU A 257 -38.96 16.06 -7.54
CA GLU A 257 -39.52 17.37 -7.82
C GLU A 257 -40.59 17.69 -6.77
N SER A 258 -40.39 18.75 -6.00
CA SER A 258 -41.50 19.50 -5.43
C SER A 258 -41.00 20.86 -4.98
N ASN A 259 -41.45 21.90 -5.69
CA ASN A 259 -41.41 23.30 -5.31
C ASN A 259 -41.79 23.51 -3.83
N SER A 260 -40.90 24.11 -3.04
CA SER A 260 -41.27 25.06 -1.98
C SER A 260 -40.06 25.85 -1.48
N LYS A 261 -40.34 27.11 -1.15
CA LYS A 261 -39.44 28.24 -0.80
C LYS A 261 -38.60 28.03 0.48
N PRO A 262 -37.54 28.84 0.68
CA PRO A 262 -36.56 28.64 1.75
C PRO A 262 -36.99 29.32 3.07
N ALA A 263 -36.76 28.64 4.20
CA ALA A 263 -36.69 29.25 5.51
C ALA A 263 -35.33 28.92 6.14
N ALA A 264 -34.64 29.97 6.56
CA ALA A 264 -33.34 29.92 7.19
C ALA A 264 -33.41 29.25 8.57
N ALA A 265 -32.58 28.23 8.78
CA ALA A 265 -32.18 27.77 10.11
C ALA A 265 -30.86 27.00 9.99
N THR A 266 -29.77 27.67 10.36
CA THR A 266 -28.45 27.06 10.55
C THR A 266 -28.52 26.16 11.79
N PRO A 267 -28.22 24.85 11.71
CA PRO A 267 -28.15 24.03 12.92
C PRO A 267 -26.83 24.31 13.63
N ASN A 268 -26.92 24.94 14.81
CA ASN A 268 -25.85 24.99 15.80
C ASN A 268 -25.53 23.55 16.26
N LEU A 269 -24.51 22.94 15.68
CA LEU A 269 -23.90 21.72 16.22
C LEU A 269 -23.15 22.08 17.52
N GLN A 270 -23.87 22.08 18.63
CA GLN A 270 -23.28 22.11 19.96
C GLN A 270 -22.56 20.78 20.21
N TYR A 271 -21.24 20.77 20.05
CA TYR A 271 -20.32 19.75 20.57
C TYR A 271 -20.23 19.83 22.10
N LYS A 272 -21.35 19.65 22.80
CA LYS A 272 -21.37 19.50 24.26
C LYS A 272 -21.65 18.04 24.57
N ASN A 273 -20.72 17.45 25.32
CA ASN A 273 -20.75 16.10 25.90
C ASN A 273 -20.08 15.01 25.06
N ALA A 274 -18.80 15.17 24.74
CA ALA A 274 -17.88 14.02 24.67
C ALA A 274 -17.69 13.47 26.11
N ARG A 275 -18.76 12.84 26.62
CA ARG A 275 -18.78 12.08 27.87
C ARG A 275 -17.69 11.02 27.82
N GLN A 276 -17.04 10.85 28.97
CA GLN A 276 -16.19 9.71 29.37
C GLN A 276 -16.43 8.50 28.48
N ARG A 277 -15.54 8.32 27.49
CA ARG A 277 -15.63 7.24 26.53
C ARG A 277 -15.39 5.94 27.27
N ALA A 278 -16.34 5.01 27.17
CA ALA A 278 -16.10 3.63 27.51
C ALA A 278 -14.96 3.15 26.60
N VAL A 279 -13.75 3.05 27.15
CA VAL A 279 -12.65 2.35 26.48
C VAL A 279 -13.21 0.97 26.14
N PRO A 280 -13.17 0.55 24.86
CA PRO A 280 -13.65 -0.78 24.51
C PRO A 280 -12.99 -1.79 25.45
N GLU A 281 -13.81 -2.59 26.12
CA GLU A 281 -13.43 -3.45 27.25
C GLU A 281 -12.37 -4.50 26.84
N LYS A 282 -12.15 -4.68 25.54
CA LYS A 282 -11.18 -5.60 24.97
C LYS A 282 -10.41 -4.94 23.82
N TYR A 283 -9.14 -4.64 24.08
CA TYR A 283 -8.17 -4.25 23.05
C TYR A 283 -7.93 -5.45 22.12
N GLU A 284 -8.21 -5.29 20.83
CA GLU A 284 -7.87 -6.32 19.84
C GLU A 284 -6.43 -6.10 19.37
N PRO A 285 -5.57 -7.13 19.41
CA PRO A 285 -4.20 -7.02 18.91
C PRO A 285 -4.09 -6.52 17.46
N GLU A 286 -5.15 -6.64 16.67
CA GLU A 286 -5.21 -6.21 15.26
C GLU A 286 -5.32 -4.69 15.06
N ASP A 287 -5.61 -3.91 16.11
CA ASP A 287 -5.95 -2.49 15.96
C ASP A 287 -4.72 -1.57 15.76
N ASN A 288 -3.50 -2.10 15.92
CA ASN A 288 -2.24 -1.35 15.78
C ASN A 288 -1.34 -1.96 14.68
N CYS A 289 -1.91 -2.20 13.50
CA CYS A 289 -1.21 -2.88 12.41
C CYS A 289 -0.53 -1.95 11.38
N PHE A 290 -0.69 -0.63 11.49
CA PHE A 290 -0.09 0.33 10.58
C PHE A 290 0.30 1.63 11.31
N LEU A 291 1.15 2.44 10.67
CA LEU A 291 1.44 3.81 11.10
C LEU A 291 1.08 4.79 9.98
N ARG A 292 0.89 6.04 10.37
CA ARG A 292 0.64 7.16 9.46
C ARG A 292 1.89 8.02 9.37
N LEU A 293 2.16 8.52 8.18
CA LEU A 293 3.28 9.39 7.87
C LEU A 293 2.76 10.62 7.13
N HIS A 294 2.99 11.79 7.73
CA HIS A 294 2.68 13.07 7.12
C HIS A 294 3.85 13.55 6.26
N ILE A 295 3.54 13.97 5.04
CA ILE A 295 4.47 14.63 4.15
C ILE A 295 4.09 16.10 4.08
N PRO A 296 4.87 17.00 4.69
CA PRO A 296 4.55 18.41 4.68
C PRO A 296 4.70 19.03 3.28
N TYR A 297 3.91 20.07 3.03
CA TYR A 297 4.12 21.01 1.92
C TYR A 297 5.36 21.86 2.20
N PRO A 298 6.36 21.92 1.30
CA PRO A 298 7.46 22.87 1.42
C PRO A 298 6.92 24.29 1.31
N THR A 299 6.67 24.94 2.46
CA THR A 299 6.12 26.30 2.55
C THR A 299 7.08 27.38 2.04
N ALA A 300 8.28 27.01 1.61
CA ALA A 300 9.37 27.91 1.26
C ALA A 300 9.12 28.81 0.03
N TYR A 301 8.14 28.53 -0.83
CA TYR A 301 7.91 29.30 -2.07
C TYR A 301 6.84 30.40 -1.98
N ARG A 302 6.21 30.63 -0.82
CA ARG A 302 5.06 31.54 -0.75
C ARG A 302 5.38 33.03 -0.57
N ASN A 303 6.65 33.43 -0.49
CA ASN A 303 7.04 34.77 -0.06
C ASN A 303 7.88 35.61 -1.04
N SER A 304 8.15 35.18 -2.28
CA SER A 304 9.00 35.99 -3.19
C SER A 304 8.27 36.96 -4.12
N ASP A 305 6.96 36.81 -4.36
CA ASP A 305 6.30 37.50 -5.49
C ASP A 305 5.22 38.52 -5.08
N ASP A 306 5.03 38.79 -3.78
CA ASP A 306 4.04 39.77 -3.29
C ASP A 306 4.60 41.21 -3.19
N HIS A 307 5.77 41.50 -3.78
CA HIS A 307 6.30 42.85 -3.93
C HIS A 307 6.23 43.31 -5.40
N ASP A 308 5.54 44.43 -5.63
CA ASP A 308 5.47 45.23 -6.88
C ASP A 308 4.28 45.03 -7.83
N SER A 309 3.04 44.96 -7.30
CA SER A 309 1.86 45.43 -8.04
C SER A 309 1.37 46.78 -7.49
N PRO A 310 1.52 47.91 -8.22
CA PRO A 310 1.20 49.25 -7.71
C PRO A 310 -0.31 49.55 -7.60
N ASN A 311 -1.18 48.67 -8.09
CA ASN A 311 -2.62 48.94 -8.14
C ASN A 311 -3.37 48.21 -7.03
N GLY A 312 -3.44 48.88 -5.88
CA GLY A 312 -4.19 48.45 -4.71
C GLY A 312 -5.67 48.16 -5.02
N ARG A 313 -6.02 46.87 -4.99
CA ARG A 313 -7.34 46.42 -4.57
C ARG A 313 -7.17 45.43 -3.43
N THR A 314 -7.52 45.91 -2.25
CA THR A 314 -7.46 45.22 -0.96
C THR A 314 -8.38 44.00 -0.97
N ILE A 315 -7.86 42.85 -1.40
CA ILE A 315 -8.52 41.57 -1.15
C ILE A 315 -8.28 41.25 0.32
N ARG A 316 -9.36 41.24 1.13
CA ARG A 316 -9.33 40.80 2.53
C ARG A 316 -8.75 39.38 2.59
N LYS A 317 -7.49 39.25 3.04
CA LYS A 317 -6.89 37.98 3.45
C LYS A 317 -7.57 37.55 4.75
N ASP A 318 -8.54 36.64 4.66
CA ASP A 318 -9.07 35.93 5.84
C ASP A 318 -7.95 35.14 6.50
N SER A 319 -7.49 35.65 7.65
CA SER A 319 -6.28 35.25 8.36
C SER A 319 -6.46 34.02 9.25
N SER A 320 -7.16 32.98 8.78
CA SER A 320 -7.41 31.75 9.57
C SER A 320 -6.73 30.48 9.04
N LEU A 321 -5.92 30.55 7.98
CA LEU A 321 -5.08 29.41 7.59
C LEU A 321 -3.89 29.30 8.55
N GLY A 322 -4.04 28.38 9.49
CA GLY A 322 -3.13 28.09 10.58
C GLY A 322 -1.69 27.91 10.12
N LYS A 323 -0.79 28.50 10.90
CA LYS A 323 0.60 28.06 10.99
C LYS A 323 0.58 26.57 11.33
N SER A 324 0.81 25.72 10.35
CA SER A 324 1.20 24.33 10.59
C SER A 324 2.51 24.42 11.36
N LYS A 325 2.44 24.27 12.68
CA LYS A 325 3.63 23.91 13.44
C LYS A 325 3.99 22.52 12.92
N ASP A 326 5.20 22.38 12.41
CA ASP A 326 5.81 21.09 12.08
C ASP A 326 5.88 20.25 13.36
N VAL A 327 4.76 19.63 13.71
CA VAL A 327 4.68 18.58 14.69
C VAL A 327 4.38 17.35 13.87
N VAL A 328 5.40 16.50 13.72
CA VAL A 328 5.19 15.10 13.38
C VAL A 328 4.42 14.51 14.56
N LEU A 329 3.10 14.58 14.51
CA LEU A 329 2.23 13.92 15.48
C LEU A 329 2.24 12.44 15.12
N PHE A 330 2.90 11.65 15.96
CA PHE A 330 2.74 10.20 15.99
C PHE A 330 1.49 9.92 16.82
N GLU A 331 0.41 9.50 16.16
CA GLU A 331 -0.76 8.89 16.80
C GLU A 331 -0.81 7.40 16.48
#